data_AF-A0A1V5ILE7-F1
#
_entry.id   AF-A0A1V5ILE7-F1
#
_cell.length_a   1.000
_cell.length_b   1.000
_cell.length_c   1.000
_cell.angle_alpha   90.00
_cell.angle_beta   90.00
_cell.angle_gamma   90.00
#
_symmetry.space_group_name_H-M   'P 1'
#
loop_
_entity.id
_entity.type
_entity.pdbx_description
1 polymer ?
#
loop_
_entity_poly.entity_id
_entity_poly.type
_entity_poly.pdbx_seq_one_letter_code
_entity_poly.pdbx_strand_id
1 'polypeptide(L)'
;MAELCSPNRGEKVSVHSKGRCLLTILSLIFIVTSVSAATTQVEIVKYANDGKTVISQRTVSYQWMMNNLPVLGDGVTHYYHQGPVFKDNPDPLVQEQLRWNPEEDTNVLDKDMGAVKGTNIRDLCDLVGGMSTGEEVKIRAADGWSMWFGYKNVYDYSSREGPIVLCWYQNGKYPDSGYNDGMRLVWFADDSVNTLGPGGTGVHAFGNWDWHEAAAPEYWYYYNGGWPTTTGLSGFTISDISLYSDDPVPVILPLPGQTSVPTDPDKDGLYEDMNGNGAIGFGDVVLFFTHIEWIKEKEPVIAFDFSGNGVIGFQDVVVFFNQVG
;
A
#
# COMPACT_ATOMS: atom_id res chain seq x y z
N MET A 1 -98.33 6.19 13.37
CA MET A 1 -98.19 4.80 12.88
C MET A 1 -96.71 4.56 12.59
N ALA A 2 -95.81 4.20 13.48
CA ALA A 2 -95.73 4.00 14.93
C ALA A 2 -94.28 4.43 15.30
N GLU A 3 -94.11 5.46 16.13
CA GLU A 3 -93.76 5.37 17.57
C GLU A 3 -92.40 4.72 17.88
N LEU A 4 -91.41 5.53 18.30
CA LEU A 4 -90.83 5.62 19.66
C LEU A 4 -89.67 4.60 19.85
N CYS A 5 -88.53 4.87 20.49
CA CYS A 5 -88.18 5.84 21.52
C CYS A 5 -86.63 5.87 21.62
N SER A 6 -86.04 7.04 21.88
CA SER A 6 -84.68 7.14 22.47
C SER A 6 -84.74 6.89 23.98
N PRO A 7 -83.58 6.84 24.68
CA PRO A 7 -83.30 8.00 25.51
C PRO A 7 -81.84 8.47 25.58
N ASN A 8 -81.76 9.79 25.72
CA ASN A 8 -80.66 10.65 26.18
C ASN A 8 -79.79 10.09 27.31
N ARG A 9 -78.51 10.50 27.36
CA ARG A 9 -78.02 11.67 28.13
C ARG A 9 -76.52 11.51 28.47
N GLY A 10 -75.70 12.49 28.14
CA GLY A 10 -74.28 12.50 28.50
C GLY A 10 -73.49 13.65 27.86
N GLU A 11 -73.79 14.86 28.31
CA GLU A 11 -73.10 16.11 28.02
C GLU A 11 -71.67 16.11 28.58
N LYS A 12 -70.66 16.55 27.80
CA LYS A 12 -69.59 17.47 28.24
C LYS A 12 -68.70 17.96 27.07
N VAL A 13 -69.08 19.15 26.63
CA VAL A 13 -68.36 20.33 26.13
C VAL A 13 -66.82 20.38 26.26
N SER A 14 -66.20 20.88 25.16
CA SER A 14 -64.95 21.69 25.03
C SER A 14 -63.58 21.10 25.39
N VAL A 15 -62.45 21.39 24.72
CA VAL A 15 -62.06 22.16 23.53
C VAL A 15 -60.51 21.99 23.39
N HIS A 16 -59.95 22.36 22.23
CA HIS A 16 -58.51 22.59 21.91
C HIS A 16 -57.67 21.45 21.30
N SER A 17 -57.40 21.64 20.00
CA SER A 17 -56.07 21.82 19.40
C SER A 17 -55.01 20.73 19.60
N LYS A 18 -54.58 20.13 18.49
CA LYS A 18 -53.20 20.30 17.98
C LYS A 18 -53.04 19.58 16.63
N GLY A 19 -52.74 20.36 15.60
CA GLY A 19 -52.29 19.85 14.31
C GLY A 19 -51.03 19.01 14.50
N ARG A 20 -51.04 17.79 13.99
CA ARG A 20 -49.90 16.87 14.02
C ARG A 20 -48.94 17.29 12.91
N CYS A 21 -47.92 18.05 13.29
CA CYS A 21 -46.71 18.25 12.49
C CYS A 21 -46.04 16.89 12.30
N LEU A 22 -46.07 16.37 11.07
CA LEU A 22 -45.31 15.20 10.67
C LEU A 22 -43.86 15.65 10.45
N LEU A 23 -42.98 15.42 11.42
CA LEU A 23 -41.54 15.61 11.27
C LEU A 23 -40.99 14.47 10.39
N THR A 24 -40.73 14.78 9.12
CA THR A 24 -39.95 13.92 8.23
C THR A 24 -38.47 14.10 8.58
N ILE A 25 -37.87 13.12 9.25
CA ILE A 25 -36.42 13.10 9.49
C ILE A 25 -35.76 12.69 8.16
N LEU A 26 -35.24 13.68 7.44
CA LEU A 26 -34.40 13.47 6.26
C LEU A 26 -33.00 13.09 6.75
N SER A 27 -32.70 11.80 6.84
CA SER A 27 -31.35 11.33 7.12
C SER A 27 -30.44 11.67 5.93
N LEU A 28 -29.74 12.80 6.00
CA LEU A 28 -28.61 13.09 5.12
C LEU A 28 -27.49 12.08 5.46
N ILE A 29 -27.34 11.05 4.64
CA ILE A 29 -26.12 10.25 4.58
C ILE A 29 -25.08 11.15 3.91
N PHE A 30 -24.25 11.82 4.71
CA PHE A 30 -23.01 12.40 4.21
C PHE A 30 -22.09 11.24 3.86
N ILE A 31 -22.05 10.88 2.57
CA ILE A 31 -20.92 10.11 2.03
C ILE A 31 -19.73 11.06 2.11
N VAL A 32 -18.94 10.97 3.18
CA VAL A 32 -17.63 11.60 3.23
C VAL A 32 -16.77 10.83 2.25
N THR A 33 -16.73 11.27 0.99
CA THR A 33 -15.67 10.87 0.08
C THR A 33 -14.40 11.49 0.63
N SER A 34 -13.56 10.68 1.28
CA SER A 34 -12.19 11.07 1.60
C SER A 34 -11.48 11.34 0.29
N VAL A 35 -11.33 12.60 -0.08
CA VAL A 35 -10.34 12.98 -1.09
C VAL A 35 -8.99 12.76 -0.43
N SER A 36 -8.32 11.67 -0.79
CA SER A 36 -6.95 11.45 -0.36
C SER A 36 -6.04 12.47 -1.07
N ALA A 37 -5.18 13.14 -0.33
CA ALA A 37 -4.17 14.01 -0.91
C ALA A 37 -3.12 13.17 -1.66
N ALA A 38 -2.46 13.76 -2.65
CA ALA A 38 -1.34 13.13 -3.34
C ALA A 38 -0.27 12.69 -2.32
N THR A 39 0.10 11.41 -2.33
CA THR A 39 1.13 10.89 -1.42
C THR A 39 2.52 11.41 -1.84
N THR A 40 3.32 11.79 -0.84
CA THR A 40 4.70 12.28 -1.01
C THR A 40 5.74 11.37 -0.34
N GLN A 41 5.27 10.39 0.43
CA GLN A 41 6.07 9.40 1.12
C GLN A 41 5.34 8.06 1.14
N VAL A 42 6.11 6.98 1.27
CA VAL A 42 5.61 5.60 1.37
C VAL A 42 6.24 4.96 2.59
N GLU A 43 5.43 4.23 3.34
CA GLU A 43 5.87 3.37 4.43
C GLU A 43 6.10 1.95 3.89
N ILE A 44 7.28 1.40 4.15
CA ILE A 44 7.64 0.02 3.83
C ILE A 44 7.78 -0.74 5.14
N VAL A 45 7.08 -1.87 5.27
CA VAL A 45 7.06 -2.72 6.48
C VAL A 45 7.31 -4.17 6.10
N LYS A 46 8.18 -4.86 6.83
CA LYS A 46 8.33 -6.31 6.77
C LYS A 46 7.72 -6.94 8.02
N TYR A 47 6.76 -7.84 7.84
CA TYR A 47 6.13 -8.60 8.91
C TYR A 47 6.71 -10.01 9.01
N ALA A 48 6.83 -10.52 10.23
CA ALA A 48 7.18 -11.91 10.53
C ALA A 48 6.07 -12.89 10.10
N ASN A 49 6.34 -14.18 10.27
CA ASN A 49 5.46 -15.29 9.91
C ASN A 49 4.11 -15.35 10.64
N ASP A 50 3.92 -14.54 11.68
CA ASP A 50 2.62 -14.35 12.32
C ASP A 50 1.73 -13.30 11.62
N GLY A 51 2.26 -12.65 10.57
CA GLY A 51 1.62 -11.62 9.76
C GLY A 51 1.34 -10.31 10.52
N LYS A 52 1.96 -10.11 11.68
CA LYS A 52 1.66 -8.99 12.60
C LYS A 52 2.88 -8.34 13.20
N THR A 53 3.86 -9.13 13.62
CA THR A 53 5.07 -8.61 14.26
C THR A 53 5.94 -7.94 13.20
N VAL A 54 6.28 -6.67 13.41
CA VAL A 54 7.16 -5.93 12.51
C VAL A 54 8.60 -6.35 12.78
N ILE A 55 9.30 -6.76 11.72
CA ILE A 55 10.73 -7.10 11.75
C ILE A 55 11.57 -5.86 11.42
N SER A 56 11.14 -5.14 10.38
CA SER A 56 11.82 -3.95 9.88
C SER A 56 10.81 -3.03 9.23
N GLN A 57 11.01 -1.73 9.38
CA GLN A 57 10.15 -0.70 8.85
C GLN A 57 10.96 0.51 8.43
N ARG A 58 10.50 1.18 7.38
CA ARG A 58 11.10 2.42 6.90
C ARG A 58 10.09 3.28 6.17
N THR A 59 10.10 4.57 6.45
CA THR A 59 9.32 5.56 5.69
C THR A 59 10.27 6.42 4.85
N VAL A 60 10.00 6.51 3.54
CA VAL A 60 10.82 7.29 2.60
C VAL A 60 9.96 8.26 1.82
N SER A 61 10.42 9.50 1.68
CA SER A 61 9.82 10.47 0.77
C SER A 61 10.25 10.22 -0.67
N TYR A 62 9.49 10.73 -1.63
CA TYR A 62 9.89 10.63 -3.03
C TYR A 62 11.20 11.39 -3.33
N GLN A 63 11.47 12.50 -2.63
CA GLN A 63 12.74 13.20 -2.75
C GLN A 63 13.89 12.37 -2.20
N TRP A 64 13.67 11.61 -1.11
CA TRP A 64 14.67 10.68 -0.60
C TRP A 64 14.92 9.58 -1.63
N MET A 65 13.86 8.96 -2.16
CA MET A 65 13.97 7.92 -3.20
C MET A 65 14.76 8.42 -4.42
N MET A 66 14.40 9.58 -4.95
CA MET A 66 15.07 10.21 -6.11
C MET A 66 16.58 10.40 -5.91
N ASN A 67 17.01 10.73 -4.69
CA ASN A 67 18.40 11.05 -4.39
C ASN A 67 19.24 9.84 -3.95
N ASN A 68 18.60 8.75 -3.51
CA ASN A 68 19.30 7.63 -2.86
C ASN A 68 19.10 6.28 -3.55
N LEU A 69 18.12 6.13 -4.45
CA LEU A 69 17.84 4.89 -5.17
C LEU A 69 17.97 5.09 -6.68
N PRO A 70 18.16 3.99 -7.46
CA PRO A 70 18.14 4.06 -8.91
C PRO A 70 16.82 4.66 -9.42
N VAL A 71 16.93 5.68 -10.28
CA VAL A 71 15.78 6.29 -10.94
C VAL A 71 15.50 5.55 -12.23
N LEU A 72 14.32 4.94 -12.32
CA LEU A 72 13.81 4.35 -13.55
C LEU A 72 13.00 5.39 -14.33
N GLY A 73 13.08 5.32 -15.66
CA GLY A 73 12.34 6.21 -16.56
C GLY A 73 13.09 7.52 -16.81
N ASP A 74 12.91 8.07 -18.01
CA ASP A 74 13.58 9.30 -18.46
C ASP A 74 12.67 10.55 -18.34
N GLY A 75 11.39 10.35 -18.04
CA GLY A 75 10.37 11.40 -18.03
C GLY A 75 10.03 11.97 -19.41
N VAL A 76 10.34 11.22 -20.47
CA VAL A 76 10.01 11.52 -21.88
C VAL A 76 9.26 10.34 -22.52
N THR A 77 9.69 9.11 -22.24
CA THR A 77 9.08 7.86 -22.68
C THR A 77 7.74 7.66 -21.99
N HIS A 78 6.68 7.50 -22.78
CA HIS A 78 5.33 7.20 -22.28
C HIS A 78 5.15 5.69 -22.09
N TYR A 79 4.55 5.34 -20.96
CA TYR A 79 4.15 3.96 -20.65
C TYR A 79 2.64 3.83 -20.68
N TYR A 80 2.16 2.69 -21.17
CA TYR A 80 0.74 2.39 -21.34
C TYR A 80 0.39 1.12 -20.60
N HIS A 81 -0.84 1.02 -20.14
CA HIS A 81 -1.42 -0.25 -19.72
C HIS A 81 -2.55 -0.62 -20.70
N GLN A 82 -3.26 -1.70 -20.42
CA GLN A 82 -4.41 -2.11 -21.21
C GLN A 82 -5.69 -2.08 -20.37
N GLY A 83 -6.77 -1.62 -20.99
CA GLY A 83 -8.11 -1.66 -20.42
C GLY A 83 -8.80 -3.01 -20.64
N PRO A 84 -10.01 -3.20 -20.08
CA PRO A 84 -10.81 -4.39 -20.36
C PRO A 84 -11.23 -4.46 -21.83
N VAL A 85 -11.20 -5.64 -22.44
CA VAL A 85 -11.70 -5.86 -23.80
C VAL A 85 -13.13 -6.42 -23.76
N PHE A 86 -14.12 -5.58 -24.09
CA PHE A 86 -15.55 -5.91 -24.00
C PHE A 86 -16.06 -6.73 -25.19
N LYS A 87 -15.54 -7.95 -25.35
CA LYS A 87 -15.99 -8.93 -26.35
C LYS A 87 -16.58 -10.17 -25.68
N ASP A 88 -17.75 -10.59 -26.14
CA ASP A 88 -18.45 -11.80 -25.69
C ASP A 88 -18.43 -12.86 -26.79
N ASN A 89 -18.35 -14.14 -26.40
CA ASN A 89 -18.45 -15.26 -27.33
C ASN A 89 -19.18 -16.44 -26.66
N PRO A 90 -20.09 -17.14 -27.37
CA PRO A 90 -20.74 -18.34 -26.83
C PRO A 90 -19.78 -19.46 -26.43
N ASP A 91 -18.60 -19.55 -27.08
CA ASP A 91 -17.53 -20.45 -26.71
C ASP A 91 -16.67 -19.81 -25.60
N PRO A 92 -16.61 -20.39 -24.39
CA PRO A 92 -15.85 -19.83 -23.27
C PRO A 92 -14.35 -19.69 -23.54
N LEU A 93 -13.74 -20.61 -24.30
CA LEU A 93 -12.30 -20.57 -24.58
C LEU A 93 -11.98 -19.44 -25.56
N VAL A 94 -12.81 -19.30 -26.59
CA VAL A 94 -12.68 -18.18 -27.54
C VAL A 94 -12.96 -16.85 -26.83
N GLN A 95 -13.94 -16.82 -25.92
CA GLN A 95 -14.23 -15.62 -25.14
C GLN A 95 -13.03 -15.21 -24.27
N GLU A 96 -12.40 -16.16 -23.58
CA GLU A 96 -11.23 -15.90 -22.75
C GLU A 96 -10.09 -15.30 -23.57
N GLN A 97 -9.75 -15.90 -24.72
CA GLN A 97 -8.73 -15.37 -25.63
C GLN A 97 -9.07 -13.96 -26.12
N LEU A 98 -10.32 -13.70 -26.50
CA LEU A 98 -10.76 -12.37 -26.93
C LEU A 98 -10.66 -11.31 -25.83
N ARG A 99 -10.89 -11.70 -24.56
CA ARG A 99 -10.86 -10.79 -23.41
C ARG A 99 -9.46 -10.52 -22.90
N TRP A 100 -8.59 -11.53 -22.91
CA TRP A 100 -7.18 -11.36 -22.59
C TRP A 100 -6.38 -10.70 -23.71
N ASN A 101 -6.85 -10.78 -24.95
CA ASN A 101 -6.30 -10.10 -26.13
C ASN A 101 -4.78 -10.26 -26.29
N PRO A 102 -4.31 -11.48 -26.66
CA PRO A 102 -2.90 -11.76 -26.97
C PRO A 102 -2.24 -10.78 -27.96
N GLU A 103 -3.03 -10.17 -28.83
CA GLU A 103 -2.56 -9.22 -29.83
C GLU A 103 -2.29 -7.82 -29.27
N GLU A 104 -2.75 -7.54 -28.04
CA GLU A 104 -2.56 -6.25 -27.34
C GLU A 104 -2.97 -5.02 -28.18
N ASP A 105 -4.06 -5.16 -28.94
CA ASP A 105 -4.48 -4.21 -29.97
C ASP A 105 -5.70 -3.37 -29.56
N THR A 106 -6.29 -3.65 -28.40
CA THR A 106 -7.54 -3.04 -27.96
C THR A 106 -7.38 -2.33 -26.62
N ASN A 107 -7.84 -1.08 -26.52
CA ASN A 107 -7.86 -0.25 -25.29
C ASN A 107 -6.47 -0.05 -24.65
N VAL A 108 -5.45 0.25 -25.46
CA VAL A 108 -4.07 0.51 -25.01
C VAL A 108 -3.71 1.99 -25.06
N LEU A 109 -3.81 2.64 -26.24
CA LEU A 109 -3.34 4.03 -26.41
C LEU A 109 -4.10 5.06 -25.57
N ASP A 110 -5.34 4.77 -25.18
CA ASP A 110 -6.15 5.60 -24.27
C ASP A 110 -5.84 5.37 -22.78
N LYS A 111 -4.93 4.44 -22.47
CA LYS A 111 -4.46 4.08 -21.13
C LYS A 111 -3.02 4.53 -20.90
N ASP A 112 -2.72 5.74 -21.35
CA ASP A 112 -1.46 6.42 -21.14
C ASP A 112 -1.23 6.72 -19.65
N MET A 113 -0.17 6.17 -19.07
CA MET A 113 0.28 6.45 -17.71
C MET A 113 1.21 7.66 -17.65
N GLY A 114 1.52 8.25 -18.80
CA GLY A 114 2.34 9.44 -18.98
C GLY A 114 3.83 9.13 -19.12
N ALA A 115 4.60 10.19 -19.32
CA ALA A 115 6.04 10.16 -19.27
C ALA A 115 6.51 10.22 -17.81
N VAL A 116 6.96 9.09 -17.29
CA VAL A 116 7.12 8.89 -15.85
C VAL A 116 8.58 8.68 -15.43
N LYS A 117 8.84 8.91 -14.14
CA LYS A 117 10.04 8.47 -13.43
C LYS A 117 9.64 7.91 -12.08
N GLY A 118 10.40 6.95 -11.60
CA GLY A 118 10.08 6.31 -10.33
C GLY A 118 11.18 5.41 -9.80
N THR A 119 10.81 4.66 -8.78
CA THR A 119 11.68 3.71 -8.07
C THR A 119 11.12 2.31 -8.23
N ASN A 120 11.99 1.33 -8.44
CA ASN A 120 11.58 -0.07 -8.51
C ASN A 120 10.98 -0.54 -7.17
N ILE A 121 9.84 -1.24 -7.20
CA ILE A 121 9.26 -1.85 -5.99
C ILE A 121 10.25 -2.82 -5.34
N ARG A 122 11.06 -3.53 -6.13
CA ARG A 122 12.16 -4.36 -5.62
C ARG A 122 13.09 -3.59 -4.70
N ASP A 123 13.59 -2.46 -5.15
CA ASP A 123 14.56 -1.65 -4.39
C ASP A 123 13.94 -1.12 -3.10
N LEU A 124 12.62 -0.86 -3.10
CA LEU A 124 11.87 -0.46 -1.91
C LEU A 124 11.70 -1.62 -0.92
N CYS A 125 11.39 -2.82 -1.42
CA CYS A 125 11.34 -4.03 -0.60
C CYS A 125 12.72 -4.32 0.04
N ASP A 126 13.80 -4.14 -0.69
CA ASP A 126 15.18 -4.38 -0.22
C ASP A 126 15.57 -3.43 0.95
N LEU A 127 14.91 -2.27 1.11
CA LEU A 127 15.15 -1.36 2.24
C LEU A 127 14.82 -1.96 3.61
N VAL A 128 13.96 -2.98 3.65
CA VAL A 128 13.51 -3.66 4.89
C VAL A 128 13.91 -5.14 4.90
N GLY A 129 14.92 -5.51 4.11
CA GLY A 129 15.44 -6.88 4.06
C GLY A 129 14.86 -7.76 2.95
N GLY A 130 14.07 -7.18 2.04
CA GLY A 130 13.61 -7.86 0.83
C GLY A 130 12.62 -8.99 1.08
N MET A 131 12.30 -9.70 0.00
CA MET A 131 11.42 -10.88 0.02
C MET A 131 12.23 -12.14 -0.31
N SER A 132 11.77 -13.29 0.18
CA SER A 132 12.21 -14.63 -0.21
C SER A 132 11.23 -15.27 -1.20
N THR A 133 11.68 -16.29 -1.94
CA THR A 133 10.79 -17.04 -2.85
C THR A 133 9.61 -17.65 -2.10
N GLY A 134 8.39 -17.36 -2.56
CA GLY A 134 7.13 -17.81 -1.94
C GLY A 134 6.46 -16.75 -1.08
N GLU A 135 7.17 -15.68 -0.71
CA GLU A 135 6.62 -14.55 0.04
C GLU A 135 5.84 -13.59 -0.87
N GLU A 136 5.01 -12.78 -0.23
CA GLU A 136 4.11 -11.84 -0.90
C GLU A 136 4.28 -10.41 -0.36
N VAL A 137 4.02 -9.44 -1.22
CA VAL A 137 3.92 -8.03 -0.84
C VAL A 137 2.52 -7.52 -1.12
N LYS A 138 1.97 -6.79 -0.16
CA LYS A 138 0.74 -6.03 -0.31
C LYS A 138 1.09 -4.57 -0.52
N ILE A 139 0.64 -3.99 -1.63
CA ILE A 139 0.79 -2.57 -1.90
C ILE A 139 -0.57 -1.91 -1.74
N ARG A 140 -0.63 -0.81 -0.98
CA ARG A 140 -1.87 -0.13 -0.61
C ARG A 140 -1.80 1.36 -0.89
N ALA A 141 -2.92 1.88 -1.36
CA ALA A 141 -3.19 3.30 -1.51
C ALA A 141 -3.88 3.87 -0.26
N ALA A 142 -3.73 5.18 -0.09
CA ALA A 142 -4.29 5.92 1.03
C ALA A 142 -5.83 5.91 1.06
N ASP A 143 -6.50 5.63 -0.07
CA ASP A 143 -7.95 5.47 -0.16
C ASP A 143 -8.45 4.06 0.23
N GLY A 144 -7.53 3.14 0.55
CA GLY A 144 -7.83 1.76 0.91
C GLY A 144 -7.78 0.76 -0.25
N TRP A 145 -7.55 1.18 -1.49
CA TRP A 145 -7.24 0.26 -2.58
C TRP A 145 -5.95 -0.51 -2.27
N SER A 146 -5.90 -1.80 -2.60
CA SER A 146 -4.69 -2.60 -2.43
C SER A 146 -4.62 -3.78 -3.38
N MET A 147 -3.41 -4.21 -3.70
CA MET A 147 -3.11 -5.43 -4.46
C MET A 147 -2.04 -6.25 -3.76
N TRP A 148 -2.06 -7.56 -4.03
CA TRP A 148 -1.02 -8.50 -3.64
C TRP A 148 -0.18 -8.88 -4.85
N PHE A 149 1.11 -9.06 -4.63
CA PHE A 149 2.07 -9.52 -5.63
C PHE A 149 3.01 -10.55 -5.01
N GLY A 150 3.30 -11.62 -5.73
CA GLY A 150 4.25 -12.63 -5.28
C GLY A 150 5.70 -12.21 -5.56
N TYR A 151 6.65 -12.89 -4.90
CA TYR A 151 8.09 -12.71 -5.11
C TYR A 151 8.47 -12.59 -6.60
N LYS A 152 7.94 -13.48 -7.46
CA LYS A 152 8.27 -13.49 -8.89
C LYS A 152 7.88 -12.20 -9.62
N ASN A 153 6.75 -11.59 -9.26
CA ASN A 153 6.30 -10.35 -9.88
C ASN A 153 7.20 -9.16 -9.51
N VAL A 154 7.89 -9.24 -8.36
CA VAL A 154 8.75 -8.17 -7.84
C VAL A 154 10.22 -8.39 -8.22
N TYR A 155 10.72 -9.64 -8.22
CA TYR A 155 12.14 -9.95 -8.37
C TYR A 155 12.50 -10.62 -9.69
N ASP A 156 11.57 -11.36 -10.33
CA ASP A 156 11.83 -12.23 -11.48
C ASP A 156 11.05 -11.81 -12.74
N TYR A 157 10.74 -10.52 -12.88
CA TYR A 157 10.04 -10.00 -14.05
C TYR A 157 10.89 -10.11 -15.33
N SER A 158 10.22 -10.33 -16.46
CA SER A 158 10.80 -10.29 -17.80
C SER A 158 10.80 -8.87 -18.36
N SER A 159 11.37 -8.66 -19.56
CA SER A 159 11.30 -7.36 -20.24
C SER A 159 9.89 -7.02 -20.74
N ARG A 160 9.04 -8.03 -20.94
CA ARG A 160 7.69 -7.87 -21.49
C ARG A 160 6.81 -7.01 -20.59
N GLU A 161 6.59 -7.46 -19.37
CA GLU A 161 5.90 -6.70 -18.32
C GLU A 161 6.80 -5.67 -17.65
N GLY A 162 8.11 -5.94 -17.58
CA GLY A 162 9.07 -5.06 -16.93
C GLY A 162 8.87 -4.94 -15.41
N PRO A 163 9.67 -4.09 -14.74
CA PRO A 163 9.55 -3.88 -13.30
C PRO A 163 8.24 -3.16 -12.95
N ILE A 164 7.73 -3.46 -11.75
CA ILE A 164 6.73 -2.61 -11.08
C ILE A 164 7.47 -1.39 -10.54
N VAL A 165 7.07 -0.19 -10.97
CA VAL A 165 7.71 1.07 -10.58
C VAL A 165 6.72 1.94 -9.81
N LEU A 166 7.12 2.36 -8.61
CA LEU A 166 6.44 3.42 -7.88
C LEU A 166 6.85 4.78 -8.48
N CYS A 167 6.02 5.29 -9.38
CA CYS A 167 6.25 6.54 -10.10
C CYS A 167 5.89 7.73 -9.22
N TRP A 168 6.87 8.61 -9.00
CA TRP A 168 6.76 9.86 -8.25
C TRP A 168 6.93 11.09 -9.12
N TYR A 169 6.97 10.92 -10.43
CA TYR A 169 7.01 11.98 -11.42
C TYR A 169 6.16 11.58 -12.62
N GLN A 170 5.41 12.54 -13.17
CA GLN A 170 4.66 12.37 -14.41
C GLN A 170 4.64 13.69 -15.18
N ASN A 171 5.00 13.67 -16.47
CA ASN A 171 4.79 14.77 -17.41
C ASN A 171 5.32 16.14 -16.91
N GLY A 172 6.51 16.16 -16.31
CA GLY A 172 7.13 17.39 -15.80
C GLY A 172 6.71 17.78 -14.39
N LYS A 173 5.90 16.97 -13.71
CA LYS A 173 5.31 17.30 -12.40
C LYS A 173 5.63 16.25 -11.35
N TYR A 174 5.61 16.70 -10.09
CA TYR A 174 5.76 15.88 -8.88
C TYR A 174 4.48 15.94 -8.03
N PRO A 175 4.28 15.03 -7.06
CA PRO A 175 3.07 14.98 -6.23
C PRO A 175 2.71 16.31 -5.55
N ASP A 176 3.70 17.10 -5.15
CA ASP A 176 3.55 18.39 -4.50
C ASP A 176 3.47 19.59 -5.46
N SER A 177 3.67 19.38 -6.76
CA SER A 177 3.74 20.42 -7.80
C SER A 177 2.82 20.17 -9.00
N GLY A 178 1.89 19.21 -8.88
CA GLY A 178 0.77 19.04 -9.79
C GLY A 178 0.62 17.66 -10.44
N TYR A 179 1.33 16.64 -9.95
CA TYR A 179 1.00 15.24 -10.24
C TYR A 179 -0.12 14.79 -9.28
N ASN A 180 -1.37 15.07 -9.64
CA ASN A 180 -2.53 14.95 -8.74
C ASN A 180 -2.87 13.50 -8.33
N ASP A 181 -2.46 12.51 -9.13
CA ASP A 181 -2.60 11.09 -8.77
C ASP A 181 -1.66 10.70 -7.60
N GLY A 182 -0.67 11.55 -7.26
CA GLY A 182 0.37 11.21 -6.29
C GLY A 182 1.26 10.07 -6.78
N MET A 183 1.89 9.35 -5.85
CA MET A 183 2.73 8.21 -6.26
C MET A 183 1.87 7.05 -6.77
N ARG A 184 2.22 6.51 -7.94
CA ARG A 184 1.41 5.53 -8.69
C ARG A 184 2.23 4.35 -9.17
N LEU A 185 1.62 3.16 -9.19
CA LEU A 185 2.24 1.96 -9.77
C LEU A 185 2.13 1.99 -11.30
N VAL A 186 3.26 1.85 -11.98
CA VAL A 186 3.35 1.73 -13.44
C VAL A 186 4.34 0.63 -13.78
N TRP A 187 4.02 -0.19 -14.78
CA TRP A 187 4.89 -1.25 -15.27
C TRP A 187 5.72 -0.74 -16.43
N PHE A 188 7.04 -0.93 -16.36
CA PHE A 188 7.95 -0.44 -17.41
C PHE A 188 8.20 -1.53 -18.45
N ALA A 189 7.12 -1.91 -19.13
CA ALA A 189 7.11 -2.88 -20.23
C ALA A 189 8.01 -2.44 -21.39
N ASP A 190 8.60 -3.40 -22.11
CA ASP A 190 9.27 -3.13 -23.38
C ASP A 190 8.28 -2.81 -24.52
N ASP A 191 8.80 -2.37 -25.66
CA ASP A 191 8.01 -1.98 -26.84
C ASP A 191 8.11 -2.97 -28.00
N SER A 192 8.64 -4.18 -27.75
CA SER A 192 9.13 -5.07 -28.80
C SER A 192 8.05 -5.75 -29.65
N VAL A 193 6.82 -5.89 -29.14
CA VAL A 193 5.70 -6.52 -29.86
C VAL A 193 4.52 -5.59 -30.12
N ASN A 194 4.37 -4.51 -29.35
CA ASN A 194 3.21 -3.63 -29.45
C ASN A 194 3.46 -2.55 -30.52
N THR A 195 2.83 -2.71 -31.69
CA THR A 195 3.07 -1.84 -32.86
C THR A 195 2.01 -0.75 -33.05
N LEU A 196 1.31 -0.36 -31.98
CA LEU A 196 0.23 0.62 -32.04
C LEU A 196 0.69 2.08 -32.24
N GLY A 197 1.99 2.35 -32.20
CA GLY A 197 2.54 3.68 -32.39
C GLY A 197 2.41 4.22 -33.83
N PRO A 198 2.68 5.53 -34.04
CA PRO A 198 2.56 6.16 -35.35
C PRO A 198 3.38 5.44 -36.43
N GLY A 199 2.72 4.98 -37.50
CA GLY A 199 3.39 4.25 -38.58
C GLY A 199 3.81 2.82 -38.22
N GLY A 200 3.25 2.24 -37.16
CA GLY A 200 3.54 0.88 -36.72
C GLY A 200 4.71 0.78 -35.74
N THR A 201 5.12 1.89 -35.11
CA THR A 201 6.22 1.90 -34.15
C THR A 201 5.83 1.24 -32.84
N GLY A 202 6.84 0.77 -32.09
CA GLY A 202 6.71 0.27 -30.73
C GLY A 202 6.01 1.26 -29.79
N VAL A 203 5.23 0.74 -28.84
CA VAL A 203 4.81 1.46 -27.62
C VAL A 203 5.11 0.61 -26.39
N HIS A 204 5.56 1.25 -25.31
CA HIS A 204 5.83 0.59 -24.03
C HIS A 204 4.51 0.29 -23.31
N ALA A 205 3.86 -0.82 -23.68
CA ALA A 205 2.54 -1.18 -23.18
C ALA A 205 2.60 -2.46 -22.36
N PHE A 206 2.11 -2.38 -21.12
CA PHE A 206 1.87 -3.54 -20.28
C PHE A 206 0.49 -4.13 -20.59
N GLY A 207 0.47 -5.15 -21.46
CA GLY A 207 -0.74 -5.80 -21.94
C GLY A 207 -1.39 -6.76 -20.95
N ASN A 208 -2.67 -7.05 -21.17
CA ASN A 208 -3.40 -8.06 -20.42
C ASN A 208 -2.77 -9.45 -20.61
N TRP A 209 -2.33 -9.77 -21.83
CA TRP A 209 -1.68 -11.05 -22.13
C TRP A 209 -0.29 -11.17 -21.49
N ASP A 210 0.50 -10.10 -21.50
CA ASP A 210 1.76 -10.08 -20.75
C ASP A 210 1.54 -10.41 -19.25
N TRP A 211 0.51 -9.83 -18.62
CA TRP A 211 0.19 -10.15 -17.22
C TRP A 211 -0.33 -11.57 -17.02
N HIS A 212 -1.12 -12.09 -17.98
CA HIS A 212 -1.57 -13.48 -17.97
C HIS A 212 -0.40 -14.46 -17.91
N GLU A 213 0.66 -14.20 -18.70
CA GLU A 213 1.84 -15.06 -18.75
C GLU A 213 2.80 -14.83 -17.57
N ALA A 214 2.91 -13.59 -17.08
CA ALA A 214 3.88 -13.22 -16.05
C ALA A 214 3.41 -13.51 -14.62
N ALA A 215 2.10 -13.50 -14.36
CA ALA A 215 1.55 -13.60 -13.01
C ALA A 215 0.70 -14.84 -12.79
N ALA A 216 0.77 -15.37 -11.56
CA ALA A 216 -0.12 -16.42 -11.14
C ALA A 216 -1.59 -15.90 -11.06
N PRO A 217 -2.60 -16.75 -11.33
CA PRO A 217 -3.99 -16.31 -11.45
C PRO A 217 -4.56 -15.53 -10.26
N GLU A 218 -4.05 -15.79 -9.05
CA GLU A 218 -4.42 -15.07 -7.83
C GLU A 218 -4.04 -13.58 -7.84
N TYR A 219 -3.07 -13.18 -8.67
CA TYR A 219 -2.64 -11.79 -8.83
C TYR A 219 -3.28 -11.09 -10.04
N TRP A 220 -4.16 -11.78 -10.77
CA TRP A 220 -4.90 -11.18 -11.86
C TRP A 220 -5.97 -10.22 -11.35
N TYR A 221 -6.18 -9.13 -12.09
CA TYR A 221 -7.21 -8.15 -11.80
C TYR A 221 -8.31 -8.17 -12.85
N TYR A 222 -9.56 -8.15 -12.38
CA TYR A 222 -10.74 -8.17 -13.23
C TYR A 222 -11.64 -6.95 -12.95
N TYR A 223 -11.84 -6.12 -13.97
CA TYR A 223 -12.87 -5.10 -13.94
C TYR A 223 -14.26 -5.76 -13.87
N ASN A 224 -15.08 -5.32 -12.89
CA ASN A 224 -16.40 -5.87 -12.59
C ASN A 224 -16.43 -7.42 -12.48
N GLY A 225 -15.32 -8.03 -12.07
CA GLY A 225 -15.22 -9.47 -11.80
C GLY A 225 -15.20 -10.38 -13.03
N GLY A 226 -15.07 -9.85 -14.25
CA GLY A 226 -15.10 -10.69 -15.46
C GLY A 226 -14.25 -10.23 -16.65
N TRP A 227 -13.61 -9.06 -16.56
CA TRP A 227 -12.82 -8.50 -17.65
C TRP A 227 -11.39 -8.23 -17.20
N PRO A 228 -10.40 -9.01 -17.66
CA PRO A 228 -8.99 -8.76 -17.36
C PRO A 228 -8.60 -7.33 -17.70
N THR A 229 -7.79 -6.70 -16.85
CA THR A 229 -7.24 -5.37 -17.13
C THR A 229 -5.97 -5.12 -16.32
N THR A 230 -4.90 -4.67 -16.97
CA THR A 230 -3.69 -4.18 -16.29
C THR A 230 -3.83 -2.74 -15.81
N THR A 231 -4.78 -1.96 -16.34
CA THR A 231 -5.08 -0.62 -15.82
C THR A 231 -5.54 -0.69 -14.36
N GLY A 232 -6.27 -1.73 -13.99
CA GLY A 232 -6.77 -1.93 -12.62
C GLY A 232 -5.69 -2.22 -11.59
N LEU A 233 -4.50 -2.65 -12.02
CA LEU A 233 -3.32 -2.87 -11.19
C LEU A 233 -2.58 -1.56 -10.86
N SER A 234 -2.83 -0.49 -11.62
CA SER A 234 -2.14 0.79 -11.54
C SER A 234 -2.76 1.69 -10.46
N GLY A 235 -2.64 1.27 -9.20
CA GLY A 235 -3.08 2.06 -8.04
C GLY A 235 -2.28 3.35 -7.90
N PHE A 236 -2.95 4.42 -7.49
CA PHE A 236 -2.38 5.75 -7.26
C PHE A 236 -2.57 6.18 -5.81
N THR A 237 -1.92 7.27 -5.37
CA THR A 237 -1.76 7.63 -3.95
C THR A 237 -1.25 6.48 -3.08
N ILE A 238 -0.27 5.72 -3.57
CA ILE A 238 0.35 4.63 -2.82
C ILE A 238 0.98 5.18 -1.54
N SER A 239 0.63 4.58 -0.41
CA SER A 239 1.06 4.97 0.94
C SER A 239 1.81 3.86 1.67
N ASP A 240 1.51 2.59 1.38
CA ASP A 240 2.07 1.45 2.13
C ASP A 240 2.54 0.33 1.21
N ILE A 241 3.69 -0.26 1.55
CA ILE A 241 4.25 -1.47 0.97
C ILE A 241 4.54 -2.45 2.12
N SER A 242 3.79 -3.52 2.22
CA SER A 242 3.85 -4.48 3.33
C SER A 242 4.30 -5.85 2.85
N LEU A 243 5.49 -6.27 3.24
CA LEU A 243 6.06 -7.58 2.95
C LEU A 243 5.60 -8.57 4.04
N TYR A 244 5.08 -9.71 3.62
CA TYR A 244 4.68 -10.80 4.50
C TYR A 244 5.67 -11.94 4.33
N SER A 245 6.52 -12.12 5.35
CA SER A 245 7.64 -13.05 5.29
C SER A 245 7.42 -14.31 6.12
N ASP A 246 8.21 -15.34 5.82
CA ASP A 246 8.28 -16.57 6.62
C ASP A 246 9.30 -16.46 7.76
N ASP A 247 9.94 -15.30 7.91
CA ASP A 247 10.90 -15.04 8.99
C ASP A 247 10.22 -15.19 10.36
N PRO A 248 10.87 -15.85 11.33
CA PRO A 248 10.30 -16.02 12.66
C PRO A 248 10.18 -14.68 13.39
N VAL A 249 9.23 -14.60 14.32
CA VAL A 249 9.15 -13.50 15.28
C VAL A 249 10.51 -13.31 15.97
N PRO A 250 11.12 -12.11 15.91
CA PRO A 250 12.40 -11.86 16.54
C PRO A 250 12.32 -12.05 18.06
N VAL A 251 13.39 -12.57 18.65
CA VAL A 251 13.50 -12.80 20.10
C VAL A 251 14.57 -11.87 20.65
N ILE A 252 14.22 -11.12 21.69
CA ILE A 252 15.15 -10.27 22.42
C ILE A 252 16.10 -11.12 23.26
N LEU A 253 17.39 -10.84 23.19
CA LEU A 253 18.44 -11.60 23.87
C LEU A 253 19.00 -10.80 25.07
N PRO A 254 19.55 -11.48 26.09
CA PRO A 254 20.24 -10.77 27.16
C PRO A 254 21.54 -10.17 26.63
N LEU A 255 21.81 -8.91 26.99
CA LEU A 255 23.07 -8.25 26.64
C LEU A 255 24.27 -9.03 27.22
N PRO A 256 25.47 -8.92 26.62
CA PRO A 256 26.67 -9.59 27.12
C PRO A 256 26.93 -9.30 28.60
N GLY A 257 26.93 -10.35 29.43
CA GLY A 257 27.14 -10.23 30.89
C GLY A 257 25.87 -9.95 31.70
N GLN A 258 24.72 -9.77 31.07
CA GLN A 258 23.41 -9.71 31.72
C GLN A 258 22.74 -11.09 31.73
N THR A 259 21.87 -11.32 32.72
CA THR A 259 21.05 -12.54 32.81
C THR A 259 19.60 -12.32 32.38
N SER A 260 19.12 -11.10 32.52
CA SER A 260 17.79 -10.68 32.08
C SER A 260 17.87 -10.12 30.67
N VAL A 261 16.80 -10.33 29.89
CA VAL A 261 16.62 -9.66 28.60
C VAL A 261 16.21 -8.21 28.81
N PRO A 262 16.55 -7.29 27.88
CA PRO A 262 15.93 -5.98 27.84
C PRO A 262 14.40 -6.07 27.90
N THR A 263 13.76 -5.08 28.52
CA THR A 263 12.29 -4.98 28.55
C THR A 263 11.80 -3.63 28.03
N ASP A 264 10.50 -3.61 27.68
CA ASP A 264 9.73 -2.45 27.22
C ASP A 264 8.68 -2.13 28.31
N PRO A 265 9.00 -1.28 29.31
CA PRO A 265 8.08 -0.99 30.41
C PRO A 265 6.84 -0.18 30.03
N ASP A 266 6.92 0.67 29.00
CA ASP A 266 5.83 1.58 28.61
C ASP A 266 5.02 1.12 27.39
N LYS A 267 5.47 0.04 26.74
CA LYS A 267 4.82 -0.73 25.67
C LYS A 267 4.73 0.04 24.37
N ASP A 268 5.73 0.86 24.06
CA ASP A 268 5.81 1.56 22.78
C ASP A 268 6.56 0.77 21.70
N GLY A 269 7.14 -0.38 22.06
CA GLY A 269 7.87 -1.29 21.18
C GLY A 269 9.39 -1.09 21.20
N LEU A 270 9.89 -0.07 21.89
CA LEU A 270 11.31 0.15 22.14
C LEU A 270 11.69 -0.48 23.48
N TYR A 271 12.92 -0.99 23.56
CA TYR A 271 13.38 -1.78 24.71
C TYR A 271 14.44 -1.00 25.50
N GLU A 272 14.01 0.00 26.26
CA GLU A 272 14.88 0.91 27.01
C GLU A 272 15.45 0.32 28.30
N ASP A 273 14.77 -0.64 28.93
CA ASP A 273 15.26 -1.27 30.18
C ASP A 273 16.27 -2.37 29.83
N MET A 274 17.48 -1.95 29.45
CA MET A 274 18.57 -2.78 28.92
C MET A 274 19.02 -3.89 29.87
N ASN A 275 18.88 -3.70 31.18
CA ASN A 275 19.25 -4.71 32.18
C ASN A 275 18.05 -5.51 32.72
N GLY A 276 16.83 -5.21 32.27
CA GLY A 276 15.63 -5.95 32.61
C GLY A 276 15.22 -5.86 34.09
N ASN A 277 15.52 -4.75 34.78
CA ASN A 277 15.16 -4.58 36.20
C ASN A 277 13.76 -3.94 36.40
N GLY A 278 13.08 -3.57 35.31
CA GLY A 278 11.77 -2.93 35.29
C GLY A 278 11.81 -1.40 35.43
N ALA A 279 12.98 -0.77 35.38
CA ALA A 279 13.13 0.68 35.47
C ALA A 279 14.17 1.20 34.48
N ILE A 280 13.76 2.19 33.69
CA ILE A 280 14.64 2.88 32.74
C ILE A 280 15.50 3.89 33.49
N GLY A 281 16.82 3.83 33.34
CA GLY A 281 17.75 4.75 33.97
C GLY A 281 19.08 4.91 33.26
N PHE A 282 19.95 5.75 33.83
CA PHE A 282 21.26 6.05 33.23
C PHE A 282 22.15 4.82 33.04
N GLY A 283 21.97 3.79 33.88
CA GLY A 283 22.66 2.51 33.73
C GLY A 283 22.34 1.83 32.40
N ASP A 284 21.11 1.98 31.92
CA ASP A 284 20.66 1.40 30.65
C ASP A 284 21.29 2.12 29.46
N VAL A 285 21.36 3.45 29.51
CA VAL A 285 22.07 4.25 28.49
C VAL A 285 23.54 3.81 28.37
N VAL A 286 24.20 3.55 29.52
CA VAL A 286 25.58 3.04 29.55
C VAL A 286 25.67 1.64 28.94
N LEU A 287 24.73 0.74 29.24
CA LEU A 287 24.71 -0.61 28.66
C LEU A 287 24.47 -0.58 27.15
N PHE A 288 23.51 0.21 26.69
CA PHE A 288 23.22 0.41 25.28
C PHE A 288 24.45 0.90 24.52
N PHE A 289 25.11 1.95 25.03
CA PHE A 289 26.34 2.48 24.43
C PHE A 289 27.49 1.46 24.45
N THR A 290 27.65 0.73 25.55
CA THR A 290 28.73 -0.26 25.71
C THR A 290 28.57 -1.44 24.75
N HIS A 291 27.33 -1.86 24.48
CA HIS A 291 27.02 -3.04 23.68
C HIS A 291 26.45 -2.72 22.30
N ILE A 292 26.50 -1.46 21.85
CA ILE A 292 25.83 -1.04 20.62
C ILE A 292 26.21 -1.88 19.39
N GLU A 293 27.48 -2.26 19.24
CA GLU A 293 27.92 -3.10 18.12
C GLU A 293 27.37 -4.52 18.21
N TRP A 294 27.21 -5.05 19.43
CA TRP A 294 26.59 -6.36 19.64
C TRP A 294 25.08 -6.29 19.38
N ILE A 295 24.40 -5.24 19.84
CA ILE A 295 22.96 -5.02 19.63
C ILE A 295 22.68 -4.90 18.12
N LYS A 296 23.46 -4.10 17.39
CA LYS A 296 23.39 -4.01 15.92
C LYS A 296 23.46 -5.37 15.21
N GLU A 297 24.25 -6.29 15.75
CA GLU A 297 24.50 -7.59 15.12
C GLU A 297 23.49 -8.67 15.56
N LYS A 298 22.96 -8.60 16.78
CA LYS A 298 22.22 -9.70 17.42
C LYS A 298 20.77 -9.38 17.76
N GLU A 299 20.43 -8.11 17.88
CA GLU A 299 19.10 -7.68 18.29
C GLU A 299 18.27 -7.16 17.11
N PRO A 300 16.92 -7.18 17.21
CA PRO A 300 16.05 -6.61 16.20
C PRO A 300 16.22 -5.09 16.15
N VAL A 301 16.54 -4.54 14.97
CA VAL A 301 16.76 -3.09 14.78
C VAL A 301 15.60 -2.26 15.33
N ILE A 302 14.36 -2.66 15.04
CA ILE A 302 13.16 -1.91 15.42
C ILE A 302 12.98 -1.76 16.93
N ALA A 303 13.50 -2.70 17.73
CA ALA A 303 13.40 -2.65 19.19
C ALA A 303 14.40 -1.67 19.83
N PHE A 304 15.40 -1.21 19.06
CA PHE A 304 16.54 -0.45 19.57
C PHE A 304 16.90 0.78 18.70
N ASP A 305 16.13 1.07 17.66
CA ASP A 305 16.23 2.27 16.82
C ASP A 305 15.42 3.43 17.44
N PHE A 306 15.92 3.95 18.56
CA PHE A 306 15.29 5.05 19.29
C PHE A 306 15.12 6.32 18.44
N SER A 307 15.92 6.48 17.39
CA SER A 307 15.83 7.64 16.49
C SER A 307 14.84 7.46 15.34
N GLY A 308 14.36 6.24 15.09
CA GLY A 308 13.44 5.90 14.01
C GLY A 308 14.03 6.10 12.62
N ASN A 309 15.36 6.03 12.47
CA ASN A 309 16.04 6.29 11.20
C ASN A 309 16.28 5.00 10.37
N GLY A 310 15.88 3.85 10.90
CA GLY A 310 16.01 2.52 10.31
C GLY A 310 17.31 1.80 10.63
N VAL A 311 18.21 2.36 11.45
CA VAL A 311 19.48 1.75 11.85
C VAL A 311 19.84 2.04 13.30
N ILE A 312 20.31 1.03 14.03
CA ILE A 312 20.90 1.25 15.36
C ILE A 312 22.25 1.95 15.19
N GLY A 313 22.51 3.04 15.92
CA GLY A 313 23.69 3.86 15.79
C GLY A 313 23.84 4.91 16.89
N PHE A 314 24.82 5.81 16.70
CA PHE A 314 25.13 6.84 17.70
C PHE A 314 23.97 7.83 17.89
N GLN A 315 23.15 8.04 16.87
CA GLN A 315 21.96 8.90 16.97
C GLN A 315 20.96 8.34 18.00
N ASP A 316 20.80 7.02 18.07
CA ASP A 316 19.92 6.35 19.02
C ASP A 316 20.43 6.52 20.46
N VAL A 317 21.75 6.49 20.67
CA VAL A 317 22.36 6.78 21.98
C VAL A 317 22.03 8.21 22.43
N VAL A 318 22.10 9.18 21.51
CA VAL A 318 21.79 10.58 21.81
C VAL A 318 20.32 10.76 22.14
N VAL A 319 19.41 10.14 21.37
CA VAL A 319 17.97 10.19 21.63
C VAL A 319 17.65 9.54 22.98
N PHE A 320 18.18 8.34 23.21
CA PHE A 320 17.94 7.59 24.45
C PHE A 320 18.48 8.33 25.68
N PHE A 321 19.70 8.90 25.60
CA PHE A 321 20.26 9.72 26.67
C PHE A 321 19.35 10.91 27.03
N ASN A 322 18.79 11.61 26.04
CA ASN A 322 17.93 12.77 26.25
C ASN A 322 16.52 12.42 26.76
N GLN A 323 16.08 11.17 26.60
CA GLN A 323 14.82 10.69 27.18
C GLN A 323 14.97 10.40 28.68
N VAL A 324 16.16 9.94 29.09
CA VAL A 324 16.44 9.52 30.47
C VAL A 324 17.00 10.64 31.35
N GLY A 325 17.78 11.56 30.77
CA GLY A 325 18.48 12.66 31.47
C GLY A 325 17.71 13.99 31.48
#